data_AF-A0A1X0T3U6-F1
#
_entry.id   AF-A0A1X0T3U6-F1
#
_cell.length_a   1.000
_cell.length_b   1.000
_cell.length_c   1.000
_cell.angle_alpha   90.00
_cell.angle_beta   90.00
_cell.angle_gamma   90.00
#
_symmetry.space_group_name_H-M   'P 1'
#
loop_
_entity.id
_entity.type
_entity.pdbx_description
1 polymer ?
#
loop_
_entity_poly.entity_id
_entity_poly.type
_entity_poly.pdbx_seq_one_letter_code
_entity_poly.pdbx_strand_id
1 'polypeptide(L)'
;MILTYKNTAREDEFIQLVKDGYRVEVICAKSARKQHANWYGRWFVRAVNEKSGKETVLVTARKSDDGARKMQPRFFRTLPGLFSFLYENDLSSIIAVPAQSGMRSVQPDTD
;
A
#
# COMPACT_ATOMS: atom_id res chain seq x y z
N MET A 1 -3.88 19.22 2.31
CA MET A 1 -3.50 18.43 3.51
C MET A 1 -2.35 17.51 3.14
N ILE A 2 -1.15 17.77 3.67
CA ILE A 2 0.00 16.86 3.48
C ILE A 2 -0.15 15.77 4.54
N LEU A 3 -0.42 14.53 4.14
CA LEU A 3 -0.41 13.39 5.05
C LEU A 3 1.04 13.10 5.42
N THR A 4 1.42 13.37 6.67
CA THR A 4 2.74 13.00 7.20
C THR A 4 2.64 11.61 7.82
N TYR A 5 3.41 10.65 7.29
CA TYR A 5 3.45 9.28 7.81
C TYR A 5 4.61 9.15 8.79
N LYS A 6 4.32 8.78 10.04
CA LYS A 6 5.33 8.69 11.10
C LYS A 6 6.30 7.52 10.91
N ASN A 7 5.80 6.36 10.48
CA ASN A 7 6.61 5.20 10.15
C ASN A 7 6.50 4.91 8.65
N THR A 8 7.64 4.73 8.01
CA THR A 8 7.74 4.43 6.59
C THR A 8 8.81 3.38 6.38
N ALA A 9 8.59 2.49 5.42
CA ALA A 9 9.52 1.42 5.07
C ALA A 9 9.73 1.35 3.56
N ARG A 10 10.95 1.04 3.13
CA ARG A 10 11.21 0.61 1.74
C ARG A 10 10.66 -0.80 1.53
N GLU A 11 10.66 -1.29 0.30
CA GLU A 11 10.06 -2.57 -0.05
C GLU A 11 10.62 -3.72 0.79
N ASP A 12 11.94 -3.85 0.86
CA ASP A 12 12.67 -4.91 1.56
C ASP A 12 12.32 -4.91 3.06
N GLU A 13 12.32 -3.73 3.69
CA GLU A 13 11.92 -3.52 5.08
C GLU A 13 10.43 -3.82 5.30
N PHE A 14 9.58 -3.44 4.36
CA PHE A 14 8.14 -3.67 4.41
C PHE A 14 7.81 -5.16 4.36
N ILE A 15 8.47 -5.90 3.47
CA ILE A 15 8.31 -7.35 3.37
C ILE A 15 8.80 -8.04 4.65
N GLN A 16 9.89 -7.56 5.25
CA GLN A 16 10.34 -8.10 6.54
C GLN A 16 9.30 -7.89 7.65
N LEU A 17 8.66 -6.72 7.72
CA LEU A 17 7.59 -6.49 8.70
C LEU A 17 6.43 -7.48 8.53
N VAL A 18 6.04 -7.79 7.30
CA VAL A 18 4.98 -8.77 7.04
C VAL A 18 5.41 -10.18 7.49
N LYS A 19 6.65 -10.57 7.20
CA LYS A 19 7.22 -11.84 7.69
C LYS A 19 7.29 -11.91 9.21
N ASP A 20 7.48 -10.78 9.87
CA ASP A 20 7.45 -10.64 11.33
C ASP A 20 6.02 -10.62 11.91
N GLY A 21 5.00 -10.89 11.09
CA GLY A 21 3.60 -11.02 11.50
C GLY A 21 2.80 -9.72 11.48
N TYR A 22 3.25 -8.68 10.77
CA TYR A 22 2.41 -7.51 10.52
C TYR A 22 1.38 -7.83 9.43
N ARG A 23 0.12 -7.42 9.63
CA ARG A 23 -0.91 -7.55 8.59
C ARG A 23 -0.77 -6.47 7.53
N VAL A 24 -0.93 -6.85 6.26
CA VAL A 24 -1.00 -5.89 5.16
C VAL A 24 -2.40 -5.27 5.09
N GLU A 25 -2.47 -3.96 4.92
CA GLU A 25 -3.68 -3.27 4.53
C GLU A 25 -3.49 -2.55 3.20
N VAL A 26 -4.51 -2.60 2.34
CA VAL A 26 -4.63 -1.82 1.11
C VAL A 26 -5.55 -0.64 1.37
N ILE A 27 -5.10 0.57 1.09
CA ILE A 27 -5.87 1.81 1.32
C ILE A 27 -6.15 2.48 -0.01
N CYS A 28 -7.41 2.87 -0.23
CA CYS A 28 -7.81 3.68 -1.37
C CYS A 28 -7.70 5.17 -1.04
N ALA A 29 -6.63 5.83 -1.47
CA ALA A 29 -6.41 7.26 -1.29
C ALA A 29 -7.22 8.15 -2.25
N LYS A 30 -7.66 7.61 -3.39
CA LYS A 30 -8.57 8.29 -4.33
C LYS A 30 -9.47 7.26 -4.99
N SER A 31 -10.78 7.52 -4.98
CA SER A 31 -11.80 6.62 -5.52
C SER A 31 -11.45 6.13 -6.91
N ALA A 32 -11.62 4.83 -7.10
CA ALA A 32 -11.35 4.14 -8.34
C ALA A 32 -12.46 4.42 -9.36
N ARG A 33 -12.08 4.54 -10.63
CA ARG A 33 -12.99 4.64 -11.76
C ARG A 33 -12.64 3.59 -12.80
N LYS A 34 -13.65 3.01 -13.44
CA LYS A 34 -13.46 2.11 -14.57
C LYS A 34 -13.23 2.93 -15.84
N GLN A 35 -12.21 2.57 -16.61
CA GLN A 35 -11.96 3.08 -17.95
C GLN A 35 -11.58 1.90 -18.85
N HIS A 36 -12.41 1.66 -19.87
CA HIS A 36 -12.37 0.43 -20.68
C HIS A 36 -12.42 -0.82 -19.77
N ALA A 37 -11.45 -1.73 -19.91
CA ALA A 37 -11.32 -2.94 -19.11
C ALA A 37 -10.56 -2.75 -17.79
N ASN A 38 -10.04 -1.54 -17.49
CA ASN A 38 -9.16 -1.30 -16.35
C ASN A 38 -9.80 -0.40 -15.29
N TRP A 39 -9.38 -0.61 -14.05
CA TRP A 39 -9.71 0.25 -12.92
C TRP A 39 -8.53 1.15 -12.58
N TYR A 40 -8.80 2.45 -12.54
CA TYR A 40 -7.83 3.49 -12.22
C TYR A 40 -8.20 4.15 -10.90
N GLY A 41 -7.28 4.11 -9.96
CA GLY A 41 -7.45 4.66 -8.62
C GLY A 41 -6.14 5.20 -8.09
N ARG A 42 -6.06 5.39 -6.78
CA ARG A 42 -4.80 5.66 -6.09
C ARG A 42 -4.76 4.84 -4.83
N TRP A 43 -4.05 3.72 -4.87
CA TRP A 43 -3.89 2.84 -3.72
C TRP A 43 -2.49 2.96 -3.15
N PHE A 44 -2.35 2.71 -1.86
CA PHE A 44 -1.07 2.44 -1.22
C PHE A 44 -1.27 1.32 -0.21
N VAL A 45 -0.16 0.73 0.25
CA VAL A 45 -0.19 -0.34 1.24
C VAL A 45 0.52 0.09 2.52
N ARG A 46 0.08 -0.46 3.65
CA ARG A 46 0.75 -0.33 4.93
C ARG A 46 0.78 -1.67 5.67
N ALA A 47 1.79 -1.87 6.49
CA ALA A 47 1.89 -3.00 7.41
C ALA A 47 1.42 -2.52 8.79
N VAL A 48 0.56 -3.30 9.45
CA VAL A 48 -0.01 -2.97 10.76
C VAL A 48 0.34 -4.07 11.75
N ASN A 49 1.02 -3.69 12.84
CA ASN A 49 1.21 -4.58 13.97
C ASN A 49 -0.09 -4.64 14.79
N GLU A 50 -0.70 -5.81 14.91
CA GLU A 50 -1.99 -5.93 15.61
C GLU A 50 -1.91 -5.61 17.10
N LYS A 51 -0.80 -6.00 17.75
CA LYS A 51 -0.65 -5.86 19.21
C LYS A 51 -0.40 -4.42 19.62
N SER A 52 0.42 -3.70 18.86
CA SER A 52 0.82 -2.32 19.16
C SER A 52 0.04 -1.26 18.39
N GLY A 53 -0.73 -1.65 17.36
CA GLY A 53 -1.38 -0.72 16.43
C GLY A 53 -0.40 0.05 15.54
N LYS A 54 0.90 -0.32 15.53
CA LYS A 54 1.92 0.40 14.76
C LYS A 54 1.69 0.23 13.26
N GLU A 55 1.38 1.34 12.59
CA GLU A 55 1.21 1.40 11.14
C GLU A 55 2.52 1.86 10.47
N THR A 56 2.96 1.14 9.44
CA THR A 56 4.15 1.47 8.64
C THR A 56 3.82 1.48 7.15
N VAL A 57 4.01 2.61 6.47
CA VAL A 57 3.63 2.79 5.07
C VAL A 57 4.76 2.40 4.12
N LEU A 58 4.43 1.67 3.05
CA LEU A 58 5.37 1.41 1.97
C LEU A 58 5.67 2.70 1.22
N VAL A 59 6.95 3.06 1.14
CA VAL A 59 7.42 4.25 0.45
C VAL A 59 8.37 3.91 -0.70
N THR A 60 8.46 4.84 -1.65
CA THR A 60 9.43 4.81 -2.74
C THR A 60 10.13 6.16 -2.84
N ALA A 61 11.37 6.17 -3.33
CA ALA A 61 12.10 7.40 -3.57
C ALA A 61 11.55 8.06 -4.85
N ARG A 62 11.07 9.29 -4.73
CA ARG A 62 10.65 10.09 -5.88
C ARG A 62 11.48 11.34 -6.00
N LYS A 63 11.90 11.67 -7.23
CA LYS A 63 12.56 12.94 -7.52
C LYS A 63 11.53 14.07 -7.34
N SER A 64 11.82 15.02 -6.47
CA SER A 64 11.04 16.24 -6.32
C SER A 64 11.51 17.33 -7.28
N ASP A 65 10.70 18.38 -7.43
CA ASP A 65 10.93 19.49 -8.37
C ASP A 65 12.23 20.26 -8.09
N ASP A 66 12.69 20.23 -6.84
CA ASP A 66 13.99 20.75 -6.37
C ASP A 66 15.19 19.81 -6.64
N GLY A 67 14.96 18.69 -7.34
CA GLY A 67 15.98 17.69 -7.65
C GLY A 67 16.32 16.73 -6.51
N ALA A 68 15.84 16.97 -5.29
CA ALA A 68 16.04 16.07 -4.16
C ALA A 68 15.25 14.76 -4.34
N ARG A 69 15.70 13.68 -3.66
CA ARG A 69 14.89 12.46 -3.55
C ARG A 69 14.12 12.50 -2.24
N LYS A 70 12.79 12.65 -2.33
CA LYS A 70 11.89 12.59 -1.18
C LYS A 70 11.20 11.23 -1.14
N MET A 71 11.18 10.62 0.05
CA MET A 71 10.40 9.41 0.27
C MET A 71 8.92 9.78 0.29
N GLN A 72 8.11 9.06 -0.49
CA GLN A 72 6.67 9.24 -0.57
C GLN A 72 5.98 7.88 -0.58
N PRO A 73 4.71 7.77 -0.14
CA PRO A 73 3.97 6.53 -0.26
C PRO A 73 4.02 6.00 -1.69
N ARG A 74 4.29 4.70 -1.85
CA ARG A 74 4.23 4.05 -3.14
C ARG A 74 2.78 3.95 -3.57
N PHE A 75 2.40 4.77 -4.54
CA PHE A 75 1.05 4.77 -5.08
C PHE A 75 0.91 3.87 -6.29
N PHE A 76 -0.04 2.95 -6.24
CA PHE A 76 -0.49 2.14 -7.37
C PHE A 76 -1.66 2.85 -8.05
N ARG A 77 -1.57 3.03 -9.38
CA ARG A 77 -2.58 3.76 -10.15
C ARG A 77 -3.59 2.86 -10.86
N THR A 78 -3.27 1.57 -10.97
CA THR A 78 -4.07 0.57 -11.67
C THR A 78 -4.20 -0.68 -10.79
N LEU A 79 -5.32 -1.39 -10.91
CA LEU A 79 -5.49 -2.68 -10.23
C LEU A 79 -4.42 -3.70 -10.61
N PRO A 80 -4.07 -3.89 -11.90
CA PRO A 80 -2.98 -4.80 -12.27
C PRO A 80 -1.66 -4.46 -11.60
N GLY A 81 -1.28 -3.17 -11.52
CA GLY A 81 -0.03 -2.77 -10.88
C GLY A 81 0.00 -3.01 -9.37
N LEU A 82 -1.15 -2.86 -8.69
CA LEU A 82 -1.29 -3.25 -7.29
C LEU A 82 -1.20 -4.76 -7.12
N PHE A 83 -1.93 -5.51 -7.95
CA PHE A 83 -1.97 -6.97 -7.91
C PHE A 83 -0.59 -7.57 -8.16
N SER A 84 0.14 -7.12 -9.19
CA SER A 84 1.50 -7.57 -9.47
C SER A 84 2.40 -7.41 -8.26
N PHE A 85 2.38 -6.24 -7.61
CA PHE A 85 3.18 -6.01 -6.40
C PHE A 85 2.82 -6.98 -5.27
N LEU A 86 1.53 -7.19 -5.01
CA LEU A 86 1.10 -8.12 -3.96
C LEU A 86 1.50 -9.56 -4.27
N TYR A 87 1.31 -9.99 -5.52
CA TYR A 87 1.59 -11.36 -5.97
C TYR A 87 3.09 -11.66 -5.98
N GLU A 88 3.91 -10.77 -6.53
CA GLU A 88 5.37 -10.95 -6.62
C GLU A 88 6.07 -10.98 -5.25
N ASN A 89 5.39 -10.49 -4.20
CA ASN A 89 5.90 -10.44 -2.84
C ASN A 89 5.21 -11.44 -1.89
N ASP A 90 4.48 -12.42 -2.43
CA ASP A 90 3.74 -13.43 -1.65
C ASP A 90 2.72 -12.82 -0.65
N LEU A 91 2.20 -11.63 -0.96
CA LEU A 91 1.21 -10.90 -0.17
C LEU A 91 -0.22 -11.11 -0.69
N SER A 92 -0.42 -12.07 -1.60
CA SER A 92 -1.65 -12.22 -2.37
C SER A 92 -2.76 -13.05 -1.70
N SER A 93 -2.62 -13.46 -0.44
CA SER A 93 -3.74 -14.04 0.32
C SER A 93 -4.94 -13.11 0.20
N ILE A 94 -6.07 -13.60 -0.32
CA ILE A 94 -7.19 -12.82 -0.90
C ILE A 94 -7.42 -11.49 -0.16
N ILE A 95 -6.86 -10.39 -0.68
CA ILE A 95 -7.11 -9.03 -0.18
C ILE A 95 -8.17 -8.39 -1.07
N ALA A 96 -9.34 -8.07 -0.52
CA ALA A 96 -10.30 -7.23 -1.22
C ALA A 96 -9.66 -5.88 -1.58
N VAL A 97 -9.87 -5.34 -2.78
CA VAL A 97 -9.32 -4.02 -3.13
C VAL A 97 -10.40 -2.95 -2.95
N PRO A 98 -10.22 -1.97 -2.02
CA PRO A 98 -11.21 -0.94 -1.79
C PRO A 98 -11.29 0.02 -2.98
N ALA A 99 -12.51 0.35 -3.42
CA ALA A 99 -12.73 1.23 -4.55
C ALA A 99 -13.08 2.69 -4.16
N GLN A 100 -13.47 2.95 -2.92
CA GLN A 100 -13.87 4.28 -2.47
C GLN A 100 -12.77 4.96 -1.63
N SER A 101 -12.58 6.26 -1.84
CA SER A 101 -11.61 7.06 -1.09
C SER A 101 -11.80 6.93 0.42
N GLY A 102 -10.72 6.69 1.16
CA GLY A 102 -10.72 6.53 2.61
C GLY A 102 -11.03 5.11 3.09
N MET A 103 -11.51 4.21 2.21
CA MET A 103 -11.68 2.81 2.57
C MET A 103 -10.35 2.07 2.61
N ARG A 104 -10.31 1.04 3.45
CA ARG A 104 -9.22 0.08 3.55
C ARG A 104 -9.74 -1.35 3.52
N SER A 105 -8.87 -2.27 3.11
CA SER A 105 -9.08 -3.70 3.23
C SER A 105 -7.86 -4.33 3.89
N VAL A 106 -8.12 -5.29 4.75
CA VAL A 106 -7.11 -5.97 5.57
C VAL A 106 -6.85 -7.34 4.97
N GLN A 107 -5.60 -7.76 4.97
CA GLN A 107 -5.23 -9.14 4.69
C GLN A 107 -5.99 -10.08 5.66
N PRO A 108 -6.69 -11.12 5.16
CA PRO A 108 -7.34 -12.08 6.02
C PRO A 108 -6.30 -12.86 6.82
N ASP A 109 -6.71 -13.39 7.98
CA ASP A 109 -5.85 -14.27 8.76
C ASP A 109 -5.56 -15.53 7.93
N THR A 110 -4.29 -15.93 7.90
CA THR A 110 -3.86 -17.22 7.34
C THR A 110 -3.99 -18.25 8.45
N ASP A 111 -5.03 -19.10 8.36
CA ASP A 111 -5.17 -20.32 9.17
C ASP A 111 -4.02 -21.32 8.88
#